data_AF-A0A6V7LD24-F1
#
_entry.id   AF-A0A6V7LD24-F1
#
_cell.length_a   1.000
_cell.length_b   1.000
_cell.length_c   1.000
_cell.angle_alpha   90.00
_cell.angle_beta   90.00
_cell.angle_gamma   90.00
#
_symmetry.space_group_name_H-M   'P 1'
#
loop_
_entity.id
_entity.type
_entity.pdbx_description
1 polymer ?
#
loop_
_entity_poly.entity_id
_entity_poly.type
_entity_poly.pdbx_seq_one_letter_code
_entity_poly.pdbx_strand_id
1 'polypeptide(L)'
;VTYSADLAIEIPGNLSQGGSWYRLDYSPPIGYPRPNTTIAATDIGDVIKFRDGLPGTKYEFWLYYSNGTLHDWLTWTASITT
;
A
#
# COMPACT_ATOMS: atom_id res chain seq x y z
N VAL A 1 8.86 9.10 -23.90
CA VAL A 1 8.99 9.18 -22.43
C VAL A 1 7.78 8.47 -21.85
N THR A 2 7.96 7.31 -21.24
CA THR A 2 6.90 6.73 -20.41
C THR A 2 6.95 7.50 -19.11
N TYR A 3 6.07 8.49 -18.95
CA TYR A 3 5.95 9.19 -17.68
C TYR A 3 5.33 8.21 -16.70
N SER A 4 6.11 7.74 -15.73
CA SER A 4 5.62 7.03 -14.56
C SER A 4 5.42 8.02 -13.44
N ALA A 5 4.38 7.83 -12.63
CA ALA A 5 4.19 8.57 -11.40
C ALA A 5 4.73 7.78 -10.22
N ASP A 6 5.51 8.48 -9.39
CA ASP A 6 5.95 8.04 -8.08
C ASP A 6 5.15 8.76 -6.98
N LEU A 7 4.71 8.00 -5.99
CA LEU A 7 3.87 8.47 -4.89
C LEU A 7 4.39 7.88 -3.58
N ALA A 8 4.51 8.74 -2.58
CA ALA A 8 4.69 8.33 -1.20
C ALA A 8 3.31 8.27 -0.54
N ILE A 9 2.90 7.06 -0.14
CA ILE A 9 1.63 6.86 0.54
C ILE A 9 1.92 6.84 2.03
N GLU A 10 1.59 7.93 2.70
CA GLU A 10 1.72 8.06 4.16
C GLU A 10 0.49 7.45 4.83
N ILE A 11 0.71 6.50 5.73
CA ILE A 11 -0.37 5.80 6.40
C ILE A 11 -0.45 6.31 7.84
N PRO A 12 -1.54 7.01 8.22
CA PRO A 12 -1.70 7.52 9.57
C PRO A 12 -1.89 6.36 10.55
N GLY A 13 -0.89 6.15 11.40
CA GLY A 13 -0.92 5.14 12.45
C GLY A 13 0.38 4.36 12.52
N ASN A 14 0.73 3.90 13.72
CA ASN A 14 1.95 3.14 13.92
C ASN A 14 1.75 1.71 13.37
N LEU A 15 2.04 1.52 12.09
CA LEU A 15 1.97 0.23 11.40
C LEU A 15 3.09 -0.72 11.84
N SER A 16 4.04 -0.26 12.65
CA SER A 16 5.16 -1.07 13.14
C SER A 16 4.77 -2.03 14.27
N GLN A 17 3.58 -2.65 14.20
CA GLN A 17 3.15 -3.66 15.16
C GLN A 17 3.89 -4.98 14.91
N GLY A 18 4.87 -5.28 15.74
CA GLY A 18 5.66 -6.51 15.65
C GLY A 18 4.79 -7.78 15.60
N GLY A 19 5.13 -8.70 14.69
CA GLY A 19 4.40 -9.96 14.49
C GLY A 19 3.20 -9.89 13.55
N SER A 20 2.96 -8.75 12.92
CA SER A 20 1.91 -8.58 11.91
C SER A 20 2.49 -8.32 10.51
N TRP A 21 1.65 -8.50 9.50
CA TRP A 21 1.95 -8.20 8.10
C TRP A 21 0.79 -7.44 7.48
N TYR A 22 1.14 -6.49 6.62
CA TYR A 22 0.19 -5.70 5.87
C TYR A 22 0.19 -6.14 4.43
N ARG A 23 -0.99 -6.24 3.86
CA ARG A 23 -1.17 -6.50 2.44
C ARG A 23 -1.70 -5.24 1.79
N LEU A 24 -0.88 -4.67 0.91
CA LEU A 24 -1.26 -3.54 0.08
C LEU A 24 -1.94 -4.07 -1.17
N ASP A 25 -3.17 -3.62 -1.41
CA ASP A 25 -3.90 -3.83 -2.64
C ASP A 25 -4.28 -2.49 -3.27
N TYR A 26 -4.37 -2.43 -4.59
CA TYR A 26 -4.77 -1.22 -5.28
C TYR A 26 -5.30 -1.48 -6.70
N SER A 27 -6.12 -0.55 -7.17
CA SER A 27 -6.69 -0.56 -8.51
C SER A 27 -6.55 0.82 -9.16
N PRO A 28 -6.10 0.92 -10.43
CA PRO A 28 -5.73 -0.18 -11.33
C PRO A 28 -4.42 -0.91 -10.93
N PRO A 29 -4.24 -2.20 -11.30
CA PRO A 29 -3.11 -3.04 -10.87
C PRO A 29 -1.79 -2.72 -11.62
N ILE A 30 -1.50 -1.44 -11.85
CA ILE A 30 -0.32 -0.95 -12.58
C ILE A 30 0.54 -0.14 -11.62
N GLY A 31 1.77 -0.59 -11.39
CA GLY A 31 2.73 0.06 -10.51
C GLY A 31 3.54 -0.95 -9.71
N TYR A 32 4.37 -0.43 -8.82
CA TYR A 32 5.25 -1.19 -7.95
C TYR A 32 5.26 -0.59 -6.54
N PRO A 33 5.23 -1.40 -5.47
CA PRO A 33 5.14 -2.87 -5.48
C PRO A 33 3.78 -3.35 -6.02
N ARG A 34 3.71 -4.57 -6.55
CA ARG A 34 2.50 -5.13 -7.17
C ARG A 34 1.29 -5.10 -6.22
N PRO A 35 0.04 -5.05 -6.73
CA PRO A 35 -1.12 -5.22 -5.86
C PRO A 35 -1.06 -6.58 -5.17
N ASN A 36 -1.71 -6.67 -4.02
CA ASN A 36 -1.67 -7.83 -3.14
C ASN A 36 -0.26 -8.14 -2.59
N THR A 37 0.65 -7.16 -2.58
CA THR A 37 1.98 -7.31 -1.98
C THR A 37 1.86 -7.38 -0.47
N THR A 38 2.47 -8.40 0.12
CA THR A 38 2.55 -8.55 1.56
C THR A 38 3.87 -7.96 2.06
N ILE A 39 3.79 -7.08 3.05
CA ILE A 39 4.89 -6.34 3.63
C ILE A 39 4.86 -6.63 5.14
N ALA A 40 6.00 -6.99 5.71
CA ALA A 40 6.08 -7.15 7.15
C ALA A 40 5.82 -5.80 7.83
N ALA A 41 5.07 -5.77 8.92
CA ALA A 41 4.84 -4.56 9.71
C ALA A 41 6.15 -3.88 10.15
N THR A 42 7.20 -4.66 10.37
CA THR A 42 8.54 -4.16 10.71
C THR A 42 9.26 -3.49 9.54
N ASP A 43 8.85 -3.74 8.30
CA ASP A 43 9.49 -3.22 7.07
C ASP A 43 8.66 -2.10 6.42
N ILE A 44 7.33 -2.12 6.57
CA ILE A 44 6.43 -1.14 5.95
C ILE A 44 6.66 0.30 6.44
N GLY A 45 7.07 0.46 7.71
CA GLY A 45 7.23 1.78 8.35
C GLY A 45 5.94 2.60 8.32
N ASP A 46 6.06 3.92 8.15
CA ASP A 46 4.93 4.86 8.06
C ASP A 46 4.58 5.24 6.61
N VAL A 47 5.42 4.85 5.64
CA VAL A 47 5.32 5.31 4.24
C VAL A 47 5.55 4.16 3.27
N ILE A 48 4.54 3.91 2.42
CA ILE A 48 4.68 2.99 1.29
C ILE A 48 5.17 3.78 0.07
N LYS A 49 6.30 3.34 -0.48
CA LYS A 49 6.86 3.90 -1.72
C LYS A 49 6.22 3.22 -2.93
N PHE A 50 5.26 3.89 -3.55
CA PHE A 50 4.65 3.47 -4.80
C PHE A 50 5.35 4.14 -5.98
N ARG A 51 5.63 3.38 -7.03
CA ARG A 51 6.35 3.82 -8.24
C ARG A 51 5.80 3.11 -9.48
N ASP A 52 6.19 3.55 -10.67
CA ASP A 52 5.71 2.99 -11.94
C ASP A 52 4.18 3.07 -12.12
N GLY A 53 3.52 4.01 -11.43
CA GLY A 53 2.11 4.30 -11.60
C GLY A 53 1.79 5.03 -12.91
N LEU A 54 0.57 4.90 -13.40
CA LEU A 54 0.06 5.62 -14.56
C LEU A 54 -0.26 7.07 -14.17
N PRO A 55 0.42 8.10 -14.71
CA PRO A 55 0.16 9.48 -14.37
C PRO A 55 -1.26 9.90 -14.80
N GLY A 56 -1.89 10.78 -14.02
CA GLY A 56 -3.26 11.23 -14.24
C GLY A 56 -4.33 10.17 -13.97
N THR A 57 -3.97 9.05 -13.35
CA THR A 57 -4.91 7.95 -13.06
C THR A 57 -5.29 7.99 -11.58
N LYS A 58 -6.59 7.82 -11.31
CA LYS A 58 -7.07 7.65 -9.94
C LYS A 58 -6.73 6.22 -9.50
N TYR A 59 -5.92 6.12 -8.46
CA TYR A 59 -5.61 4.89 -7.77
C TYR A 59 -6.41 4.80 -6.47
N GLU A 60 -7.04 3.67 -6.25
CA GLU A 60 -7.68 3.33 -4.98
C GLU A 60 -6.80 2.30 -4.29
N PHE A 61 -6.36 2.63 -3.08
CA PHE A 61 -5.49 1.81 -2.26
C PHE A 61 -6.27 1.25 -1.08
N TRP A 62 -5.99 0.00 -0.75
CA TRP A 62 -6.53 -0.71 0.39
C TRP A 62 -5.40 -1.41 1.12
N LEU A 63 -5.30 -1.17 2.42
CA LEU A 63 -4.34 -1.84 3.28
C LEU A 63 -5.09 -2.82 4.19
N TYR A 64 -4.74 -4.09 4.06
CA TYR A 64 -5.26 -5.14 4.90
C TYR A 64 -4.21 -5.51 5.95
N TYR A 65 -4.60 -5.52 7.20
CA TYR A 65 -3.83 -5.95 8.34
C TYR A 65 -4.08 -7.43 8.63
N SER A 66 -3.02 -8.17 8.81
CA SER A 66 -3.05 -9.57 9.21
C SER A 66 -2.02 -9.85 10.30
N ASN A 67 -2.37 -10.71 11.25
CA ASN A 67 -1.57 -11.17 12.37
C ASN A 67 -1.94 -12.65 12.63
N GLY A 68 -1.34 -13.30 13.63
CA GLY A 68 -1.61 -14.70 13.97
C GLY A 68 -3.07 -15.00 14.37
N THR A 69 -3.86 -13.99 14.74
CA THR A 69 -5.28 -14.14 15.12
C THR A 69 -6.26 -13.38 14.22
N LEU A 70 -5.81 -12.30 13.57
CA LEU A 70 -6.64 -11.48 12.67
C LEU A 70 -6.12 -11.67 11.26
N HIS A 71 -6.99 -11.98 10.31
CA HIS A 71 -6.60 -12.15 8.91
C HIS A 71 -7.41 -11.20 8.04
N ASP A 72 -6.73 -10.47 7.16
CA ASP A 72 -7.32 -9.66 6.10
C ASP A 72 -8.23 -8.52 6.58
N TRP A 73 -7.89 -7.91 7.72
CA TRP A 73 -8.63 -6.79 8.28
C TRP A 73 -8.36 -5.49 7.51
N LEU A 74 -9.35 -4.92 6.83
CA LEU A 74 -9.19 -3.64 6.15
C LEU A 74 -8.95 -2.52 7.17
N THR A 75 -7.73 -2.00 7.26
CA THR A 75 -7.34 -1.00 8.26
C THR A 75 -7.23 0.41 7.68
N TRP A 76 -7.01 0.52 6.37
CA TRP A 76 -6.78 1.82 5.73
C TRP A 76 -7.20 1.78 4.27
N THR A 77 -7.75 2.88 3.78
CA THR A 77 -8.07 3.07 2.38
C THR A 77 -7.82 4.52 1.99
N ALA A 78 -7.31 4.74 0.79
CA ALA A 78 -7.20 6.07 0.22
C ALA A 78 -7.39 6.06 -1.29
N SER A 79 -7.86 7.19 -1.80
CA SER A 79 -7.98 7.44 -3.23
C SER A 79 -7.02 8.56 -3.60
N ILE A 80 -5.97 8.23 -4.36
CA ILE A 80 -4.91 9.18 -4.74
C ILE A 80 -4.85 9.23 -6.27
N THR A 81 -4.77 10.43 -6.81
CA THR A 81 -4.51 10.63 -8.24
C THR A 81 -3.03 10.94 -8.42
N THR A 82 -2.33 10.05 -9.12
CA THR A 82 -0.95 10.22 -9.61
C THR A 82 -0.80 11.38 -10.57
#